data_AF-A0A433E499-F1
#
_entry.id   AF-A0A433E499-F1
#
_cell.length_a   1.000
_cell.length_b   1.000
_cell.length_c   1.000
_cell.angle_alpha   90.00
_cell.angle_beta   90.00
_cell.angle_gamma   90.00
#
_symmetry.space_group_name_H-M   'P 1'
#
loop_
_entity.id
_entity.type
_entity.pdbx_description
1 polymer ?
#
loop_
_entity_poly.entity_id
_entity_poly.type
_entity_poly.pdbx_seq_one_letter_code
_entity_poly.pdbx_strand_id
1 'polypeptide(L)'
;MFGLSAHRLQQSFAELGDLTGRTADEIISSVGAPISQSMMGPGQTLLQWQSEGYHIGVLFDQGQFAGITSEDSGLLPGGRALAQGFAALGNLAGRSKVEIVAAVGPYSSFSVAGPHQVLLQWQSDVYHIALLFEDDICVGITHEFAI
;
A
#
# COMPACT_ATOMS: atom_id res chain seq x y z
N MET A 1 0.98 7.39 26.59
CA MET A 1 -0.01 7.13 25.54
C MET A 1 0.77 6.57 24.37
N PHE A 2 0.62 5.28 24.06
CA PHE A 2 1.56 4.54 23.21
C PHE A 2 1.38 4.91 21.74
N GLY A 3 2.36 5.63 21.17
CA GLY A 3 2.49 5.77 19.72
C GLY A 3 2.80 4.40 19.12
N LEU A 4 2.00 3.97 18.14
CA LEU A 4 2.31 2.78 17.36
C LEU A 4 3.66 3.01 16.67
N SER A 5 4.62 2.08 16.80
CA SER A 5 5.86 2.15 16.02
C SER A 5 5.54 2.00 14.52
N ALA A 6 6.31 2.63 13.64
CA ALA A 6 6.08 2.59 12.19
C ALA A 6 5.97 1.16 11.64
N HIS A 7 6.85 0.26 12.11
CA HIS A 7 6.78 -1.16 11.78
C HIS A 7 5.43 -1.80 12.16
N ARG A 8 4.87 -1.47 13.33
CA ARG A 8 3.60 -2.03 13.77
C ARG A 8 2.44 -1.49 12.94
N LEU A 9 2.44 -0.19 12.66
CA LEU A 9 1.40 0.44 11.85
C LEU A 9 1.39 -0.15 10.43
N GLN A 10 2.57 -0.24 9.81
CA GLN A 10 2.77 -0.87 8.51
C GLN A 10 2.36 -2.35 8.51
N GLN A 11 2.75 -3.11 9.53
CA GLN A 11 2.37 -4.51 9.64
C GLN A 11 0.86 -4.68 9.78
N SER A 12 0.18 -3.84 10.57
CA SER A 12 -1.28 -3.90 10.70
C SER A 12 -2.00 -3.59 9.39
N PHE A 13 -1.48 -2.66 8.58
CA PHE A 13 -2.00 -2.42 7.23
C PHE A 13 -1.69 -3.58 6.27
N ALA A 14 -0.52 -4.21 6.39
CA ALA A 14 -0.18 -5.39 5.60
C ALA A 14 -1.06 -6.61 5.96
N GLU A 15 -1.36 -6.82 7.24
CA GLU A 15 -2.23 -7.89 7.75
C GLU A 15 -3.69 -7.67 7.37
N LEU A 16 -4.14 -6.42 7.26
CA LEU A 16 -5.46 -6.07 6.73
C LEU A 16 -5.65 -6.53 5.27
N GLY A 17 -4.56 -6.58 4.50
CA GLY A 17 -4.53 -7.13 3.14
C GLY A 17 -5.31 -6.29 2.14
N ASP A 18 -6.38 -6.85 1.59
CA ASP A 18 -7.31 -6.12 0.73
C ASP A 18 -8.22 -5.22 1.56
N LEU A 19 -8.25 -3.94 1.21
CA LEU A 19 -9.08 -2.93 1.83
C LEU A 19 -10.37 -2.68 1.03
N THR A 20 -10.53 -3.31 -0.14
CA THR A 20 -11.69 -3.14 -1.01
C THR A 20 -12.98 -3.49 -0.28
N GLY A 21 -13.94 -2.56 -0.28
CA GLY A 21 -15.23 -2.73 0.39
C GLY A 21 -15.18 -2.59 1.92
N ARG A 22 -14.00 -2.41 2.53
CA ARG A 22 -13.91 -2.16 3.98
C ARG A 22 -14.35 -0.74 4.32
N THR A 23 -14.95 -0.60 5.49
CA THR A 23 -15.36 0.69 6.03
C THR A 23 -14.26 1.34 6.85
N ALA A 24 -14.37 2.65 7.07
CA ALA A 24 -13.45 3.37 7.94
C ALA A 24 -13.39 2.76 9.35
N ASP A 25 -14.54 2.36 9.91
CA ASP A 25 -14.61 1.78 11.26
C ASP A 25 -13.88 0.44 11.35
N GLU A 26 -13.96 -0.42 10.34
CA GLU A 26 -13.25 -1.71 10.31
C GLU A 26 -11.73 -1.52 10.26
N ILE A 27 -11.26 -0.55 9.47
CA ILE A 27 -9.84 -0.21 9.38
C ILE A 27 -9.38 0.38 10.70
N ILE A 28 -10.10 1.35 11.26
CA ILE A 28 -9.78 1.99 12.55
C ILE A 28 -9.74 0.95 13.68
N SER A 29 -10.68 -0.01 13.68
CA SER A 29 -10.70 -1.10 14.66
C SER A 29 -9.50 -2.04 14.54
N SER A 30 -8.87 -2.11 13.37
CA SER A 30 -7.74 -3.01 13.10
C SER A 30 -6.38 -2.34 13.32
N VAL A 31 -6.20 -1.12 12.80
CA VAL A 31 -4.91 -0.39 12.85
C VAL A 31 -4.83 0.66 13.95
N GLY A 32 -5.97 1.02 14.55
CA GLY A 32 -6.09 2.10 15.52
C GLY A 32 -6.59 3.41 14.91
N ALA A 33 -6.75 4.43 15.76
CA ALA A 33 -7.28 5.74 15.35
C ALA A 33 -6.32 6.47 14.40
N PRO A 34 -6.85 7.16 13.36
CA PRO A 34 -6.04 8.02 12.51
C PRO A 34 -5.55 9.22 13.31
N ILE A 35 -4.40 9.77 12.90
CA ILE A 35 -3.86 11.01 13.45
C ILE A 35 -4.51 12.25 12.86
N SER A 36 -5.10 12.12 11.66
CA SER A 36 -5.74 13.20 10.92
C SER A 36 -6.93 12.67 10.13
N GLN A 37 -7.98 13.47 10.07
CA GLN A 37 -9.16 13.26 9.26
C GLN A 37 -9.47 14.56 8.53
N SER A 38 -9.66 14.49 7.22
CA SER A 38 -9.98 15.64 6.37
C SER A 38 -11.05 15.27 5.35
N MET A 39 -11.95 16.20 5.05
CA MET A 39 -12.95 16.03 3.99
C MET A 39 -12.36 16.50 2.67
N MET A 40 -12.31 15.62 1.67
CA MET A 40 -11.72 15.91 0.35
C MET A 40 -12.77 16.37 -0.68
N GLY A 41 -14.03 16.01 -0.46
CA GLY A 41 -15.14 16.32 -1.35
C GLY A 41 -16.48 15.82 -0.78
N PRO A 42 -17.60 16.03 -1.47
CA PRO A 42 -18.90 15.53 -1.03
C PRO A 42 -18.88 14.01 -0.87
N GLY A 43 -19.05 13.52 0.36
CA GLY A 43 -18.99 12.07 0.67
C GLY A 43 -17.58 11.49 0.75
N GLN A 44 -16.54 12.27 0.44
CA GLN A 44 -15.14 11.81 0.44
C GLN A 44 -14.38 12.25 1.69
N THR A 45 -13.83 11.28 2.42
CA THR A 45 -13.06 11.49 3.65
C THR A 45 -11.68 10.88 3.53
N LEU A 46 -10.65 11.66 3.77
CA LEU A 46 -9.27 11.19 3.89
C LEU A 46 -8.94 10.99 5.37
N LEU A 47 -8.59 9.75 5.74
CA LEU A 47 -8.03 9.42 7.05
C LEU A 47 -6.54 9.15 6.91
N GLN A 48 -5.73 9.65 7.83
CA GLN A 48 -4.29 9.50 7.78
C GLN A 48 -3.75 8.90 9.07
N TRP A 49 -2.85 7.94 8.94
CA TRP A 49 -2.05 7.38 10.01
C TRP A 49 -0.60 7.74 9.77
N GLN A 50 0.10 8.11 10.85
CA GLN A 50 1.51 8.44 10.77
C GLN A 50 2.21 7.97 12.04
N SER A 51 3.41 7.44 11.85
CA SER A 51 4.39 7.13 12.88
C SER A 51 5.78 7.50 12.36
N GLU A 52 6.80 7.45 13.21
CA GLU A 52 8.19 7.74 12.86
C GLU A 52 8.67 6.78 11.75
N GLY A 53 8.61 7.25 10.50
CA GLY A 53 9.02 6.47 9.32
C GLY A 53 7.91 5.65 8.66
N TYR A 54 6.63 5.87 8.97
CA TYR A 54 5.53 5.35 8.16
C TYR A 54 4.34 6.30 8.15
N HIS A 55 3.85 6.65 6.97
CA HIS A 55 2.66 7.46 6.74
C HIS A 55 1.77 6.75 5.75
N ILE A 56 0.46 6.76 6.00
CA ILE A 56 -0.53 6.27 5.05
C ILE A 56 -1.79 7.12 5.15
N GLY A 57 -2.29 7.59 4.02
CA GLY A 57 -3.53 8.31 3.83
C GLY A 57 -4.51 7.45 3.04
N VAL A 58 -5.65 7.12 3.64
CA VAL A 58 -6.70 6.32 3.04
C VAL A 58 -7.91 7.20 2.76
N LEU A 59 -8.32 7.25 1.49
CA LEU A 59 -9.54 7.88 1.04
C LEU A 59 -10.71 6.92 1.19
N PHE A 60 -11.79 7.45 1.71
CA PHE A 60 -13.10 6.82 1.76
C PHE A 60 -14.06 7.63 0.91
N ASP A 61 -14.89 6.96 0.13
CA ASP A 61 -16.01 7.55 -0.59
C ASP A 61 -17.30 6.92 -0.08
N GLN A 62 -18.24 7.76 0.36
CA GLN A 62 -19.48 7.35 1.02
C GLN A 62 -19.28 6.37 2.19
N GLY A 63 -18.14 6.50 2.89
CA GLY A 63 -17.78 5.65 4.04
C GLY A 63 -17.11 4.32 3.69
N GLN A 64 -16.91 4.02 2.42
CA GLN A 64 -16.20 2.83 1.95
C GLN A 64 -14.81 3.18 1.45
N PHE A 65 -13.86 2.27 1.61
CA PHE A 65 -12.52 2.42 1.08
C PHE A 65 -12.56 2.72 -0.43
N ALA A 66 -12.03 3.87 -0.81
CA ALA A 66 -11.93 4.34 -2.19
C ALA A 66 -10.49 4.32 -2.70
N GLY A 67 -9.49 4.26 -1.82
CA GLY A 67 -8.09 4.10 -2.21
C GLY A 67 -7.12 4.64 -1.16
N ILE A 68 -5.82 4.44 -1.40
CA ILE A 68 -4.75 5.09 -0.63
C ILE A 68 -4.25 6.28 -1.45
N THR A 69 -4.21 7.48 -0.84
CA THR A 69 -3.81 8.73 -1.51
C THR A 69 -2.35 9.07 -1.30
N SER A 70 -1.77 8.57 -0.22
CA SER A 70 -0.37 8.77 0.15
C SER A 70 0.07 7.60 0.99
N GLU A 71 1.22 7.01 0.69
CA GLU A 71 1.88 6.08 1.58
C GLU A 71 3.37 6.37 1.48
N ASP A 72 4.03 6.48 2.62
CA ASP A 72 5.47 6.67 2.70
C ASP A 72 5.98 5.76 3.79
N SER A 73 6.98 4.94 3.47
CA SER A 73 7.68 4.11 4.44
C SER A 73 9.16 4.47 4.40
N GLY A 74 9.69 4.95 5.51
CA GLY A 74 11.14 5.13 5.72
C GLY A 74 11.91 3.81 5.79
N LEU A 75 11.25 2.67 5.60
CA LEU A 75 11.81 1.31 5.61
C LEU A 75 11.89 0.68 4.21
N LEU A 76 11.84 1.48 3.14
CA LEU A 76 11.96 0.93 1.80
C LEU A 76 13.31 0.22 1.63
N PRO A 77 13.32 -1.05 1.15
CA PRO A 77 14.55 -1.71 0.77
C PRO A 77 15.26 -0.85 -0.27
N GLY A 78 16.58 -0.62 -0.12
CA GLY A 78 17.35 0.10 -1.13
C GLY A 78 17.18 -0.55 -2.51
N GLY A 79 17.24 0.23 -3.60
CA GLY A 79 16.77 -0.24 -4.92
C GLY A 79 17.40 -1.53 -5.43
N ARG A 80 18.63 -1.84 -5.01
CA ARG A 80 19.27 -3.14 -5.32
C ARG A 80 18.55 -4.33 -4.70
N ALA A 81 18.04 -4.19 -3.48
CA ALA A 81 17.30 -5.25 -2.79
C ALA A 81 15.94 -5.47 -3.45
N LEU A 82 15.25 -4.39 -3.86
CA LEU A 82 14.01 -4.49 -4.64
C LEU A 82 14.26 -5.23 -5.97
N ALA A 83 15.25 -4.78 -6.75
CA ALA A 83 15.59 -5.41 -8.02
C ALA A 83 15.92 -6.91 -7.86
N GLN A 84 16.68 -7.27 -6.83
CA GLN A 84 17.00 -8.68 -6.53
C GLN A 84 15.76 -9.48 -6.11
N GLY A 85 14.89 -8.91 -5.29
CA GLY A 85 13.64 -9.55 -4.86
C GLY A 85 12.72 -9.85 -6.04
N PHE A 86 12.50 -8.86 -6.91
CA PHE A 86 11.69 -9.04 -8.12
C PHE A 86 12.32 -10.04 -9.10
N ALA A 87 13.64 -9.98 -9.29
CA ALA A 87 14.35 -10.96 -10.11
C ALA A 87 14.23 -12.38 -9.55
N ALA A 88 14.24 -12.55 -8.22
CA ALA A 88 14.09 -13.86 -7.57
C ALA A 88 12.68 -14.43 -7.71
N LEU A 89 11.65 -13.58 -7.78
CA LEU A 89 10.27 -14.00 -8.06
C LEU A 89 10.09 -14.45 -9.52
N GLY A 90 10.88 -13.95 -10.46
CA GLY A 90 10.74 -14.31 -11.88
C GLY A 90 9.39 -13.86 -12.46
N ASN A 91 8.57 -14.78 -12.95
CA ASN A 91 7.25 -14.42 -13.48
C ASN A 91 6.32 -13.91 -12.36
N LEU A 92 5.92 -12.65 -12.46
CA LEU A 92 5.03 -11.99 -11.49
C LEU A 92 3.55 -12.20 -11.81
N ALA A 93 3.20 -12.40 -13.09
CA ALA A 93 1.82 -12.61 -13.49
C ALA A 93 1.24 -13.89 -12.87
N GLY A 94 0.09 -13.77 -12.21
CA GLY A 94 -0.58 -14.86 -11.49
C GLY A 94 -0.13 -15.05 -10.04
N ARG A 95 0.89 -14.33 -9.57
CA ARG A 95 1.28 -14.36 -8.15
C ARG A 95 0.35 -13.51 -7.30
N SER A 96 0.20 -13.90 -6.04
CA SER A 96 -0.62 -13.14 -5.09
C SER A 96 0.11 -11.90 -4.55
N LYS A 97 -0.65 -10.86 -4.18
CA LYS A 97 -0.14 -9.67 -3.50
C LYS A 97 0.70 -10.03 -2.27
N VAL A 98 0.19 -10.92 -1.42
CA VAL A 98 0.87 -11.35 -0.19
C VAL A 98 2.21 -12.02 -0.50
N GLU A 99 2.27 -12.87 -1.52
CA GLU A 99 3.50 -13.55 -1.92
C GLU A 99 4.57 -12.58 -2.41
N ILE A 100 4.18 -11.59 -3.23
CA ILE A 100 5.10 -10.57 -3.73
C ILE A 100 5.60 -9.71 -2.56
N VAL A 101 4.71 -9.22 -1.71
CA VAL A 101 5.05 -8.41 -0.54
C VAL A 101 5.95 -9.18 0.45
N ALA A 102 5.69 -10.47 0.65
CA ALA A 102 6.52 -11.31 1.51
C ALA A 102 7.95 -11.49 0.96
N ALA A 103 8.13 -11.47 -0.36
CA ALA A 103 9.42 -11.65 -1.01
C ALA A 103 10.23 -10.35 -1.14
N VAL A 104 9.58 -9.25 -1.53
CA VAL A 104 10.27 -8.00 -1.88
C VAL A 104 10.09 -6.90 -0.83
N GLY A 105 9.23 -7.14 0.15
CA GLY A 105 8.84 -6.15 1.14
C GLY A 105 7.61 -5.33 0.73
N PRO A 106 7.19 -4.40 1.60
CA PRO A 106 6.02 -3.56 1.38
C PRO A 106 6.22 -2.64 0.17
N TYR A 107 5.13 -2.36 -0.55
CA TYR A 107 5.12 -1.36 -1.62
C TYR A 107 5.29 0.05 -1.02
N SER A 108 5.91 0.94 -1.79
CA SER A 108 6.06 2.36 -1.43
C SER A 108 4.81 3.17 -1.73
N SER A 109 4.01 2.75 -2.70
CA SER A 109 2.83 3.50 -3.12
C SER A 109 1.77 2.59 -3.72
N PHE A 110 0.53 3.05 -3.65
CA PHE A 110 -0.67 2.38 -4.14
C PHE A 110 -1.50 3.37 -4.96
N SER A 111 -2.20 2.90 -6.00
CA SER A 111 -3.16 3.72 -6.74
C SER A 111 -4.31 2.87 -7.26
N VAL A 112 -5.53 3.40 -7.30
CA VAL A 112 -6.65 2.68 -7.95
C VAL A 112 -6.57 2.89 -9.46
N ALA A 113 -6.55 1.79 -10.21
CA ALA A 113 -6.45 1.80 -11.67
C ALA A 113 -7.81 1.52 -12.36
N GLY A 114 -8.76 0.94 -11.64
CA GLY A 114 -10.10 0.63 -12.15
C GLY A 114 -10.95 -0.15 -11.13
N PRO A 115 -12.17 -0.58 -11.50
CA PRO A 115 -12.97 -1.48 -10.67
C PRO A 115 -12.18 -2.75 -10.39
N HIS A 116 -12.00 -3.09 -9.10
CA HIS A 116 -11.20 -4.24 -8.64
C HIS A 116 -9.72 -4.21 -9.06
N GLN A 117 -9.23 -3.09 -9.58
CA GLN A 117 -7.87 -2.98 -10.08
C GLN A 117 -7.06 -1.96 -9.32
N VAL A 118 -5.92 -2.40 -8.82
CA VAL A 118 -5.01 -1.59 -8.02
C VAL A 118 -3.59 -1.67 -8.57
N LEU A 119 -2.90 -0.54 -8.54
CA LEU A 119 -1.52 -0.41 -8.93
C LEU A 119 -0.66 -0.31 -7.67
N LEU A 120 0.18 -1.29 -7.42
CA LEU A 120 1.17 -1.26 -6.34
C LEU A 120 2.53 -0.89 -6.90
N GLN A 121 3.24 -0.02 -6.22
CA GLN A 121 4.50 0.52 -6.67
C GLN A 121 5.56 0.33 -5.61
N TRP A 122 6.72 -0.18 -6.01
CA TRP A 122 7.93 -0.26 -5.19
C TRP A 122 8.95 0.68 -5.79
N GLN A 123 9.20 1.79 -5.10
CA GLN A 123 10.10 2.84 -5.54
C GLN A 123 11.23 3.05 -4.53
N SER A 124 12.43 3.26 -5.05
CA SER A 124 13.61 3.75 -4.36
C SER A 124 14.28 4.85 -5.19
N ASP A 125 15.37 5.39 -4.67
CA ASP A 125 16.33 6.26 -5.37
C ASP A 125 16.82 5.74 -6.73
N VAL A 126 16.94 4.42 -6.92
CA VAL A 126 17.55 3.81 -8.13
C VAL A 126 16.69 2.71 -8.77
N TYR A 127 15.54 2.37 -8.20
CA TYR A 127 14.67 1.32 -8.74
C TYR A 127 13.20 1.68 -8.55
N HIS A 128 12.38 1.50 -9.57
CA HIS A 128 10.95 1.70 -9.52
C HIS A 128 10.25 0.62 -10.34
N ILE A 129 9.32 -0.10 -9.72
CA ILE A 129 8.43 -1.02 -10.42
C ILE A 129 6.99 -0.79 -9.96
N ALA A 130 6.07 -0.82 -10.90
CA ALA A 130 4.63 -0.74 -10.68
C ALA A 130 3.97 -2.00 -11.25
N LEU A 131 3.18 -2.65 -10.42
CA LEU A 131 2.45 -3.86 -10.76
C LEU A 131 0.96 -3.59 -10.67
N LEU A 132 0.23 -4.00 -11.71
CA LEU A 132 -1.22 -4.02 -11.69
C LEU A 132 -1.69 -5.31 -11.04
N PHE A 133 -2.60 -5.18 -10.09
CA PHE A 133 -3.33 -6.26 -9.48
C PHE A 133 -4.80 -6.14 -9.82
N GLU A 134 -5.43 -7.27 -10.07
CA GLU A 134 -6.87 -7.43 -10.11
C GLU A 134 -7.26 -8.30 -8.92
N ASP A 135 -8.08 -7.75 -8.03
CA ASP A 135 -8.25 -8.23 -6.66
C ASP A 135 -6.87 -8.45 -5.99
N ASP A 136 -6.52 -9.68 -5.65
CA ASP A 136 -5.24 -10.04 -5.01
C ASP A 136 -4.20 -10.65 -5.98
N ILE A 137 -4.50 -10.73 -7.27
CA ILE A 137 -3.65 -11.39 -8.27
C ILE A 137 -2.92 -10.37 -9.13
N CYS A 138 -1.60 -10.50 -9.21
CA CYS A 138 -0.78 -9.68 -10.10
C CYS A 138 -1.12 -10.00 -11.56
N VAL A 139 -1.66 -9.03 -12.27
CA VAL A 139 -1.94 -9.09 -13.71
C VAL A 139 -0.64 -8.89 -14.49
N GLY A 140 0.23 -8.00 -14.03
CA GLY A 140 1.53 -7.78 -14.64
C GLY A 140 2.19 -6.46 -14.28
N ILE A 141 3.34 -6.22 -14.92
CA ILE A 141 4.13 -5.01 -14.76
C ILE A 141 3.55 -3.91 -15.67
N THR A 142 3.23 -2.76 -15.10
CA THR A 142 2.80 -1.58 -15.88
C THR A 142 3.93 -0.60 -16.11
N HIS A 143 4.87 -0.54 -15.17
CA HIS A 143 6.04 0.30 -15.25
C HIS A 143 7.21 -0.38 -14.55
N GLU A 144 8.39 -0.34 -15.15
CA GLU A 144 9.63 -0.73 -14.48
C GLU A 144 10.77 0.14 -14.98
N PHE A 145 11.58 0.62 -14.05
CA PHE A 145 12.73 1.45 -14.29
C PHE A 145 13.83 1.19 -13.26
N ALA A 146 15.08 1.14 -13.72
CA ALA A 146 16.26 0.97 -12.89
C ALA A 146 17.38 1.87 -13.42
N ILE A 147 18.13 2.52 -12.52
CA ILE A 147 19.29 3.39 -12.83
C ILE A 147 20.60 2.72 -12.40
#